data_AF-A0A6I1YY73-F1
#
_entry.id   AF-A0A6I1YY73-F1
#
_cell.length_a   1.000
_cell.length_b   1.000
_cell.length_c   1.000
_cell.angle_alpha   90.00
_cell.angle_beta   90.00
_cell.angle_gamma   90.00
#
_symmetry.space_group_name_H-M   'P 1'
#
loop_
_entity.id
_entity.type
_entity.pdbx_description
1 polymer ?
#
loop_
_entity_poly.entity_id
_entity_poly.type
_entity_poly.pdbx_seq_one_letter_code
_entity_poly.pdbx_strand_id
1 'polypeptide(L)' 'MIELGASVHMPRIGCGLAGGTWSRKEPFITERLVKRGIEVTVYDHGEGGG' A
#
# COMPACT_ATOMS: atom_id res chain seq x y z
N MET A 1 4.24 7.52 -19.55
CA MET A 1 3.48 8.61 -18.91
C MET A 1 2.48 7.93 -17.98
N ILE A 2 2.29 8.36 -16.73
CA ILE A 2 1.17 7.85 -15.91
C ILE A 2 -0.04 8.66 -16.39
N GLU A 3 -0.81 8.06 -17.29
CA GLU A 3 -1.74 8.74 -18.23
C GLU A 3 -3.08 9.19 -17.59
N LEU A 4 -3.27 8.94 -16.30
CA LEU A 4 -4.45 9.36 -15.54
C LEU A 4 -3.92 9.91 -14.22
N GLY A 5 -4.52 10.95 -13.67
CA GLY A 5 -4.32 11.35 -12.28
C GLY A 5 -4.84 10.25 -11.35
N ALA A 6 -4.17 9.10 -11.36
CA ALA A 6 -4.61 7.86 -10.80
C ALA A 6 -4.08 7.78 -9.37
N SER A 7 -5.00 7.68 -8.42
CA SER A 7 -4.69 7.35 -7.03
C SER A 7 -4.69 5.84 -6.85
N VAL A 8 -3.83 5.33 -5.97
CA VAL A 8 -3.76 3.92 -5.60
C VAL A 8 -4.45 3.73 -4.26
N HIS A 9 -5.47 2.87 -4.23
CA HIS A 9 -6.20 2.51 -3.02
C HIS A 9 -5.97 1.02 -2.75
N MET A 10 -5.47 0.67 -1.57
CA MET A 10 -5.14 -0.73 -1.27
C MET A 10 -5.26 -1.06 0.22
N PRO A 11 -5.57 -2.32 0.59
CA PRO A 11 -5.50 -2.76 1.97
C PRO A 11 -4.04 -2.87 2.43
N ARG A 12 -3.83 -2.76 3.74
CA ARG A 12 -2.51 -3.01 4.35
C ARG A 12 -2.13 -4.47 4.18
N ILE A 13 -1.14 -4.72 3.32
CA ILE A 13 -0.65 -6.07 3.02
C ILE A 13 0.40 -6.54 4.04
N GLY A 14 0.22 -7.74 4.57
CA GLY A 14 1.19 -8.37 5.50
C GLY A 14 0.72 -8.53 6.94
N CYS A 15 -0.59 -8.47 7.19
CA CYS A 15 -1.12 -8.93 8.47
C CYS A 15 -1.19 -10.47 8.47
N GLY A 16 -0.57 -11.10 9.47
CA GLY A 16 -0.94 -12.46 9.87
C GLY A 16 -0.18 -13.61 9.22
N LEU A 17 -0.57 -14.06 8.02
CA LEU A 17 -0.30 -15.45 7.61
C LEU A 17 1.16 -15.81 7.27
N ALA A 18 2.02 -14.84 6.94
CA ALA A 18 3.40 -15.11 6.50
C ALA A 18 4.47 -14.29 7.24
N GLY A 19 4.11 -13.61 8.35
CA GLY A 19 5.05 -12.81 9.15
C GLY A 19 5.69 -11.59 8.45
N GLY A 20 5.19 -11.22 7.27
CA GLY A 20 5.75 -10.12 6.48
C GLY A 20 5.33 -8.75 7.02
N THR A 21 6.17 -8.11 7.84
CA THR A 21 5.90 -6.78 8.40
C THR A 21 5.73 -5.71 7.33
N TRP A 22 4.69 -4.89 7.49
CA TRP A 22 4.42 -3.71 6.66
C TRP A 22 5.64 -2.77 6.53
N SER A 23 6.45 -2.67 7.59
CA SER A 23 7.66 -1.85 7.66
C SER A 23 8.67 -2.13 6.55
N ARG A 24 8.69 -3.34 5.98
CA ARG A 24 9.58 -3.67 4.87
C ARG A 24 9.02 -3.28 3.50
N LYS A 25 7.70 -3.12 3.38
CA LYS A 25 6.99 -2.83 2.12
C LYS A 25 6.74 -1.34 1.91
N GLU A 26 6.46 -0.62 2.99
CA GLU A 26 6.29 0.84 3.00
C GLU A 26 7.37 1.62 2.22
N PRO A 27 8.68 1.35 2.38
CA PRO A 27 9.69 2.08 1.61
C PRO A 27 9.57 1.86 0.09
N PHE A 28 9.16 0.68 -0.37
CA PHE A 28 8.96 0.42 -1.81
C PHE A 28 7.76 1.20 -2.36
N ILE A 29 6.69 1.30 -1.59
CA ILE A 29 5.49 2.07 -1.95
C ILE A 29 5.85 3.56 -2.06
N THR A 30 6.59 4.09 -1.08
CA THR A 30 7.05 5.48 -1.10
C THR A 30 7.98 5.77 -2.28
N GLU A 31 8.99 4.93 -2.51
CA GLU A 31 9.97 5.11 -3.59
C GLU A 31 9.36 5.01 -4.99
N ARG A 32 8.38 4.12 -5.19
CA ARG A 32 7.83 3.80 -6.51
C ARG A 32 6.57 4.56 -6.86
N LEU A 33 5.76 4.95 -5.87
CA LEU A 33 4.48 5.63 -6.08
C LEU A 33 4.53 7.07 -5.58
N VAL A 34 4.73 7.27 -4.27
CA VAL A 34 4.64 8.59 -3.64
C VAL A 34 5.66 9.58 -4.22
N LYS A 35 6.93 9.17 -4.35
CA LYS A 35 7.98 10.00 -4.97
C LYS A 35 7.73 10.35 -6.43
N ARG A 36 6.81 9.64 -7.11
CA ARG A 36 6.40 9.92 -8.49
C ARG A 36 5.15 10.81 -8.57
N GLY A 37 4.66 11.30 -7.43
CA GLY A 37 3.46 12.14 -7.35
C GLY A 37 2.15 11.34 -7.43
N ILE A 38 2.20 10.03 -7.20
CA ILE A 38 1.02 9.17 -7.18
C ILE A 38 0.46 9.17 -5.76
N GLU A 39 -0.79 9.59 -5.60
CA GLU A 39 -1.48 9.57 -4.31
C GLU A 39 -1.82 8.14 -3.90
N VAL A 40 -1.47 7.75 -2.67
CA VAL A 40 -1.67 6.37 -2.17
C VAL A 40 -2.47 6.42 -0.87
N THR A 41 -3.60 5.71 -0.84
CA THR A 41 -4.40 5.48 0.38
C THR A 41 -4.30 4.02 0.79
N VAL A 42 -3.90 3.77 2.03
CA VAL A 42 -3.79 2.43 2.61
C VAL A 42 -4.86 2.23 3.66
N TYR A 43 -5.71 1.22 3.49
CA TYR A 43 -6.72 0.85 4.47
C TYR A 43 -6.17 -0.21 5.43
N ASP A 44 -6.16 0.09 6.73
CA ASP A 44 -5.86 -0.89 7.78
C ASP A 44 -7.15 -1.68 8.06
N HIS A 45 -7.42 -2.69 7.24
CA HIS A 45 -8.39 -3.72 7.59
C HIS A 45 -7.66 -4.76 8.43
N GLY A 46 -7.70 -4.62 9.75
CA GLY A 46 -7.48 -5.75 10.65
C GLY A 46 -8.41 -6.88 10.21
N GLU A 47 -7.86 -8.09 10.08
CA GLU A 47 -8.61 -9.29 9.69
C GLU A 47 -9.89 -9.38 10.56
N GLY A 48 -11.05 -9.16 9.95
CA GLY A 48 -12.29 -9.02 10.69
C GLY A 48 -13.47 -8.93 9.73
N GLY A 49 -13.97 -10.10 9.32
CA GLY A 49 -15.24 -10.22 8.61
C GLY A 49 -15.38 -11.54 7.84
N GLY A 50 -15.63 -12.64 8.55
CA GLY A 50 -15.97 -13.96 8.02
C GLY A 50 -15.63 -15.09 8.98
#